data_AF-A0A938GR90-F1
#
_entry.id   AF-A0A938GR90-F1
#
_cell.length_a   1.000
_cell.length_b   1.000
_cell.length_c   1.000
_cell.angle_alpha   90.00
_cell.angle_beta   90.00
_cell.angle_gamma   90.00
#
_symmetry.space_group_name_H-M   'P 1'
#
loop_
_entity.id
_entity.type
_entity.pdbx_description
1 polymer ?
#
loop_
_entity_poly.entity_id
_entity_poly.type
_entity_poly.pdbx_seq_one_letter_code
_entity_poly.pdbx_strand_id
1 'polypeptide(L)'
;MSEELIDLFRKVNNIIPDPATDFFEIRHAPKEVLLTTGTPATEGMTWTPQVLPISILRIGNLAILSVPAEFTGMAGARLKKSVEEVLGPDVHLVLAGLANDYSGYVTTFEEYIHETGLQNGVPNQSYEAASTQFGGFTLAAYQTKFKELAQSLVSGAAPSSASMPRTREPLAVLLRALDPILDTPPLPEARPAVFKGKAGCPEGQFWDVGTGFCWSCPAGYNRTVFTVEGLTACEKPATSEFSAATKHAQPGCGVGQFFDIGTGYCWSCPAGYNRTIFAVTAANACEKPARTVFANATRQGQAGCGTGQFFDIGTGYCWSCPDG
;
A
#
# COMPACT_ATOMS: atom_id res chain seq x y z
N MET A 1 17.67 5.69 -24.12
CA MET A 1 16.78 5.12 -25.15
C MET A 1 16.99 5.95 -26.41
N SER A 2 17.20 5.37 -27.60
CA SER A 2 17.39 6.18 -28.82
C SER A 2 16.06 6.85 -29.21
N GLU A 3 16.12 8.06 -29.78
CA GLU A 3 14.90 8.77 -30.24
C GLU A 3 14.05 7.91 -31.19
N GLU A 4 14.67 7.08 -32.02
CA GLU A 4 13.99 6.13 -32.91
C GLU A 4 13.14 5.10 -32.17
N LEU A 5 13.54 4.67 -30.96
CA LEU A 5 12.81 3.71 -30.14
C LEU A 5 11.60 4.36 -29.46
N ILE A 6 11.72 5.63 -29.06
CA ILE A 6 10.63 6.44 -28.52
C ILE A 6 9.59 6.70 -29.61
N ASP A 7 10.05 7.11 -30.79
CA ASP A 7 9.21 7.36 -31.95
C ASP A 7 8.53 6.08 -32.46
N LEU A 8 9.23 4.95 -32.43
CA LEU A 8 8.63 3.64 -32.69
C LEU A 8 7.58 3.27 -31.64
N PHE A 9 7.83 3.50 -30.35
CA PHE A 9 6.84 3.22 -29.29
C PHE A 9 5.60 4.11 -29.42
N ARG A 10 5.79 5.39 -29.75
CA ARG A 10 4.71 6.35 -30.06
C ARG A 10 3.89 5.89 -31.27
N LYS A 11 4.54 5.40 -32.33
CA LYS A 11 3.90 4.87 -33.55
C LYS A 11 3.20 3.51 -33.36
N VAL A 12 3.78 2.62 -32.56
CA VAL A 12 3.24 1.27 -32.30
C VAL A 12 2.05 1.33 -31.33
N ASN A 13 2.02 2.28 -30.40
CA ASN A 13 0.91 2.49 -29.47
C ASN A 13 -0.25 3.29 -30.07
N ASN A 14 -0.68 2.95 -31.29
CA ASN A 14 -1.84 3.49 -32.02
C ASN A 14 -3.20 3.43 -31.28
N ILE A 15 -3.20 3.15 -29.97
CA ILE A 15 -4.34 3.10 -29.03
C ILE A 15 -4.57 4.46 -28.36
N ILE A 16 -3.55 5.33 -28.27
CA ILE A 16 -3.70 6.68 -27.69
C ILE A 16 -3.53 7.69 -28.83
N PRO A 17 -4.56 8.46 -29.22
CA PRO A 17 -4.38 9.56 -30.15
C PRO A 17 -3.40 10.55 -29.52
N ASP A 18 -2.23 10.71 -30.13
CA ASP A 18 -1.15 11.54 -29.63
C ASP A 18 -1.63 12.99 -29.39
N PRO A 19 -1.80 13.42 -28.13
CA PRO A 19 -2.09 14.79 -27.80
C PRO A 19 -0.87 15.44 -27.15
N ALA A 20 0.35 14.94 -27.38
CA ALA A 20 1.59 15.63 -27.04
C ALA A 20 1.74 16.88 -27.93
N THR A 21 0.75 17.74 -27.83
CA THR A 21 0.82 19.15 -28.14
C THR A 21 2.00 19.73 -27.38
N ASP A 22 2.64 20.75 -27.95
CA ASP A 22 3.70 21.54 -27.29
C ASP A 22 3.34 21.89 -25.83
N PHE A 23 2.05 22.00 -25.51
CA PHE A 23 1.56 22.23 -24.15
C PHE A 23 1.99 21.19 -23.11
N PHE A 24 1.85 19.88 -23.36
CA PHE A 24 2.22 18.85 -22.38
C PHE A 24 3.73 18.76 -22.22
N GLU A 25 4.46 18.76 -23.33
CA GLU A 25 5.93 18.72 -23.33
C GLU A 25 6.51 19.94 -22.60
N ILE A 26 5.98 21.16 -22.82
CA ILE A 26 6.42 22.37 -22.09
C ILE A 26 6.13 22.28 -20.58
N ARG A 27 4.98 21.74 -20.18
CA ARG A 27 4.58 21.65 -18.76
C ARG A 27 5.29 20.54 -18.00
N HIS A 28 5.70 19.49 -18.70
CA HIS A 28 6.40 18.35 -18.12
C HIS A 28 7.91 18.39 -18.29
N ALA A 29 8.45 19.30 -19.12
CA ALA A 29 9.88 19.47 -19.32
C ALA A 29 10.67 19.44 -17.99
N PRO A 30 11.82 18.74 -17.96
CA PRO A 30 12.52 18.09 -19.07
C PRO A 30 12.04 16.66 -19.37
N LYS A 31 10.94 16.19 -18.77
CA LYS A 31 10.43 14.83 -18.99
C LYS A 31 9.94 14.65 -20.42
N GLU A 32 10.58 13.73 -21.13
CA GLU A 32 10.06 13.20 -22.39
C GLU A 32 8.79 12.39 -22.11
N VAL A 33 7.65 12.87 -22.62
CA VAL A 33 6.36 12.23 -22.33
C VAL A 33 6.20 10.99 -23.21
N LEU A 34 6.18 9.82 -22.58
CA LEU A 34 5.88 8.54 -23.24
C LEU A 34 4.38 8.25 -23.32
N LEU A 35 3.64 8.52 -22.24
CA LEU A 35 2.21 8.27 -22.11
C LEU A 35 1.51 9.48 -21.49
N THR A 36 0.47 10.00 -22.15
CA THR A 36 -0.34 11.13 -21.68
C THR A 36 -1.53 10.65 -20.84
N THR A 37 -1.23 10.01 -19.71
CA THR A 37 -2.22 9.31 -18.85
C THR A 37 -3.31 10.19 -18.24
N GLY A 38 -3.05 11.51 -18.14
CA GLY A 38 -4.02 12.51 -17.67
C GLY A 38 -4.98 13.01 -18.74
N THR A 39 -4.79 12.64 -20.01
CA THR A 39 -5.72 12.95 -21.09
C THR A 39 -6.81 11.89 -21.15
N PRO A 40 -8.08 12.27 -21.42
CA PRO A 40 -9.13 11.28 -21.58
C PRO A 40 -8.80 10.31 -22.73
N ALA A 41 -8.63 9.03 -22.40
CA ALA A 41 -8.59 7.92 -23.32
C ALA A 41 -10.02 7.53 -23.76
N THR A 42 -10.18 6.35 -24.35
CA THR A 42 -11.47 5.78 -24.75
C THR A 42 -12.49 5.90 -23.60
N GLU A 43 -13.71 6.35 -23.92
CA GLU A 43 -14.81 6.57 -22.97
C GLU A 43 -14.62 7.74 -21.98
N GLY A 44 -13.72 8.69 -22.27
CA GLY A 44 -13.57 9.91 -21.48
C GLY A 44 -12.86 9.70 -20.13
N MET A 45 -12.17 8.57 -19.96
CA MET A 45 -11.42 8.20 -18.75
C MET A 45 -9.97 8.64 -18.82
N THR A 46 -9.43 9.14 -17.71
CA THR A 46 -7.98 9.30 -17.56
C THR A 46 -7.40 8.03 -16.93
N TRP A 47 -6.19 7.63 -17.32
CA TRP A 47 -5.49 6.48 -16.74
C TRP A 47 -4.87 6.81 -15.38
N THR A 48 -4.57 8.08 -15.13
CA THR A 48 -4.13 8.57 -13.82
C THR A 48 -5.25 9.36 -13.11
N PRO A 49 -5.34 9.25 -11.77
CA PRO A 49 -6.34 9.97 -10.99
C PRO A 49 -6.14 11.49 -11.11
N GLN A 50 -7.25 12.22 -11.19
CA GLN A 50 -7.29 13.69 -11.31
C GLN A 50 -7.66 14.38 -9.99
N VAL A 51 -8.18 13.62 -9.03
CA VAL A 51 -8.59 14.09 -7.70
C VAL A 51 -7.92 13.16 -6.69
N LEU A 52 -7.12 13.71 -5.78
CA LEU A 52 -6.31 12.92 -4.86
C LEU A 52 -6.64 13.23 -3.39
N PRO A 53 -6.85 12.20 -2.55
CA PRO A 53 -7.09 12.36 -1.13
C PRO A 53 -5.79 12.59 -0.36
N ILE A 54 -5.71 13.71 0.36
CA ILE A 54 -4.62 14.01 1.29
C ILE A 54 -5.19 14.29 2.68
N SER A 55 -4.47 13.93 3.73
CA SER A 55 -4.93 14.20 5.10
C SER A 55 -3.79 14.27 6.11
N ILE A 56 -4.07 14.94 7.24
CA ILE A 56 -3.21 14.97 8.42
C ILE A 56 -4.01 14.45 9.61
N LEU A 57 -3.55 13.36 10.23
CA LEU A 57 -4.10 12.86 11.49
C LEU A 57 -3.17 13.26 12.64
N ARG A 58 -3.67 14.05 13.59
CA ARG A 58 -2.91 14.47 14.78
C ARG A 58 -3.41 13.76 16.04
N ILE A 59 -2.49 13.14 16.77
CA ILE A 59 -2.71 12.46 18.05
C ILE A 59 -1.70 13.02 19.05
N GLY A 60 -2.12 14.01 19.86
CA GLY A 60 -1.22 14.71 20.78
C GLY A 60 -0.07 15.40 20.04
N ASN A 61 1.17 14.99 20.33
CA ASN A 61 2.39 15.47 19.67
C ASN A 61 2.80 14.63 18.45
N LEU A 62 2.03 13.62 18.04
CA LEU A 62 2.25 12.88 16.80
C LEU A 62 1.35 13.43 15.69
N ALA A 63 1.89 13.64 14.50
CA ALA A 63 1.11 13.95 13.29
C ALA A 63 1.51 13.03 12.14
N ILE A 64 0.51 12.36 11.56
CA ILE A 64 0.65 11.42 10.44
C ILE A 64 0.16 12.12 9.17
N LEU A 65 1.06 12.28 8.20
CA LEU A 65 0.81 12.88 6.89
C LEU A 65 0.50 11.77 5.89
N SER A 66 -0.76 11.63 5.49
CA SER A 66 -1.19 10.57 4.56
C SER A 66 -1.12 11.07 3.12
N VAL A 67 -0.21 10.51 2.33
CA VAL A 67 0.02 10.90 0.93
C VAL A 67 -0.34 9.75 -0.03
N PRO A 68 -1.10 10.01 -1.10
CA PRO A 68 -1.52 9.00 -2.06
C PRO A 68 -0.47 8.78 -3.16
N ALA A 69 0.80 8.72 -2.77
CA ALA A 69 1.93 8.60 -3.71
C ALA A 69 3.19 8.06 -3.02
N GLU A 70 4.19 7.71 -3.83
CA GLU A 70 5.51 7.28 -3.39
C GLU A 70 6.50 8.45 -3.38
N PHE A 71 6.84 8.95 -2.19
CA PHE A 71 7.76 10.07 -2.03
C PHE A 71 9.21 9.59 -1.96
N THR A 72 10.11 10.27 -2.66
CA THR A 72 11.55 10.11 -2.43
C THR A 72 11.94 10.58 -1.03
N GLY A 73 13.13 10.18 -0.56
CA GLY A 73 13.63 10.56 0.76
C GLY A 73 13.63 12.08 0.97
N MET A 74 14.14 12.84 -0.01
CA MET A 74 14.19 14.31 0.09
C MET A 74 12.82 14.96 -0.12
N ALA A 75 11.97 14.42 -1.00
CA ALA A 75 10.60 14.92 -1.14
C ALA A 75 9.83 14.78 0.17
N GLY A 76 9.92 13.62 0.82
CA GLY A 76 9.29 13.37 2.12
C GLY A 76 9.85 14.27 3.22
N ALA A 77 11.17 14.45 3.29
CA ALA A 77 11.81 15.34 4.26
C ALA A 77 11.37 16.80 4.10
N ARG A 78 11.29 17.30 2.86
CA ARG A 78 10.84 18.68 2.56
C ARG A 78 9.37 18.88 2.88
N LEU A 79 8.52 17.89 2.60
CA LEU A 79 7.11 17.94 2.99
C LEU A 79 6.93 18.02 4.50
N LYS A 80 7.64 17.16 5.26
CA LYS A 80 7.63 17.21 6.73
C LYS A 80 8.06 18.59 7.23
N LYS A 81 9.16 19.13 6.69
CA LYS A 81 9.64 20.47 7.06
C LYS A 81 8.59 21.57 6.82
N SER A 82 7.88 21.54 5.69
CA SER A 82 6.82 22.51 5.40
C SER A 82 5.63 22.43 6.39
N VAL A 83 5.34 21.24 6.91
CA VAL A 83 4.29 21.05 7.93
C VAL A 83 4.81 21.43 9.32
N GLU A 84 6.07 21.12 9.64
CA GLU A 84 6.74 21.50 10.88
C GLU A 84 6.75 23.01 11.10
N GLU A 85 6.97 23.80 10.04
CA GLU A 85 6.88 25.27 10.07
C GLU A 85 5.54 25.79 10.59
N VAL A 86 4.46 25.00 10.49
CA VAL A 86 3.11 25.36 10.95
C VAL A 86 2.79 24.72 12.29
N LEU A 87 3.08 23.43 12.48
CA LEU A 87 2.71 22.67 13.68
C LEU A 87 3.69 22.84 14.84
N GLY A 88 4.91 23.32 14.56
CA GLY A 88 5.99 23.51 15.52
C GLY A 88 6.94 22.30 15.62
N PRO A 89 8.16 22.52 16.13
CA PRO A 89 9.22 21.50 16.18
C PRO A 89 8.97 20.38 17.20
N ASP A 90 8.06 20.59 18.16
CA ASP A 90 7.73 19.59 19.19
C ASP A 90 6.79 18.48 18.66
N VAL A 91 6.27 18.62 17.44
CA VAL A 91 5.38 17.65 16.81
C VAL A 91 6.19 16.63 16.02
N HIS A 92 6.09 15.36 16.37
CA HIS A 92 6.70 14.25 15.65
C HIS A 92 5.92 13.95 14.36
N LEU A 93 6.56 14.14 13.21
CA LEU A 93 5.95 13.99 11.89
C LEU A 93 6.30 12.65 11.22
N VAL A 94 5.26 11.85 10.99
CA VAL A 94 5.34 10.59 10.24
C VAL A 94 4.72 10.79 8.87
N LEU A 95 5.42 10.38 7.81
CA LEU A 95 4.87 10.36 6.46
C LEU A 95 4.36 8.94 6.18
N ALA A 96 3.06 8.80 5.94
CA ALA A 96 2.42 7.57 5.51
C ALA A 96 2.18 7.64 4.00
N GLY A 97 3.10 7.05 3.24
CA GLY A 97 2.95 6.88 1.79
C GLY A 97 1.91 5.82 1.44
N LEU A 98 1.50 5.78 0.17
CA LEU A 98 0.53 4.80 -0.36
C LEU A 98 -0.81 4.81 0.41
N ALA A 99 -1.22 5.98 0.89
CA ALA A 99 -2.41 6.12 1.72
C ALA A 99 -3.59 6.64 0.91
N ASN A 100 -4.77 6.01 1.08
CA ASN A 100 -6.07 6.35 0.49
C ASN A 100 -6.20 6.20 -1.04
N ASP A 101 -5.17 6.52 -1.83
CA ASP A 101 -5.14 6.38 -3.30
C ASP A 101 -3.68 6.26 -3.80
N TYR A 102 -3.48 6.18 -5.12
CA TYR A 102 -2.17 6.04 -5.75
C TYR A 102 -2.00 6.91 -6.99
N SER A 103 -1.00 7.80 -6.98
CA SER A 103 -0.69 8.73 -8.07
C SER A 103 0.75 8.63 -8.60
N GLY A 104 1.38 7.47 -8.48
CA GLY A 104 2.77 7.28 -8.87
C GLY A 104 3.75 7.89 -7.87
N TYR A 105 4.86 8.43 -8.38
CA TYR A 105 5.96 8.94 -7.57
C TYR A 105 5.89 10.45 -7.36
N VAL A 106 6.58 10.93 -6.32
CA VAL A 106 6.80 12.35 -6.04
C VAL A 106 8.27 12.55 -5.72
N THR A 107 8.96 13.21 -6.64
CA THR A 107 10.35 13.66 -6.46
C THR A 107 10.40 15.14 -6.06
N THR A 108 11.55 15.59 -5.58
CA THR A 108 11.87 17.02 -5.55
C THR A 108 11.98 17.58 -6.96
N PHE A 109 11.93 18.91 -7.11
CA PHE A 109 12.13 19.54 -8.42
C PHE A 109 13.53 19.21 -8.95
N GLU A 110 14.54 19.24 -8.09
CA GLU A 110 15.94 18.95 -8.42
C GLU A 110 16.12 17.51 -8.89
N GLU A 111 15.50 16.55 -8.21
CA GLU A 111 15.45 15.14 -8.65
C GLU A 111 14.66 14.97 -9.95
N TYR A 112 13.57 15.73 -10.12
CA TYR A 112 12.76 15.70 -11.34
C TYR A 112 13.55 16.18 -12.55
N ILE A 113 14.30 17.27 -12.39
CA ILE A 113 15.13 17.85 -13.45
C ILE A 113 16.51 17.20 -13.54
N HIS A 114 16.81 16.17 -12.75
CA HIS A 114 18.13 15.54 -12.72
C HIS A 114 18.40 14.69 -13.97
N GLU A 115 18.52 15.33 -15.12
CA GLU A 115 19.78 15.53 -15.84
C GLU A 115 19.56 16.61 -16.92
N THR A 116 20.14 17.79 -16.71
CA THR A 116 20.52 18.74 -17.78
C THR A 116 21.90 18.37 -18.39
N GLY A 117 22.29 17.10 -18.26
CA GLY A 117 23.47 16.51 -18.86
C GLY A 117 23.05 15.39 -19.80
N LEU A 118 23.74 15.26 -20.93
CA LEU A 118 23.53 14.16 -21.86
C LEU A 118 24.56 13.08 -21.52
N GLN A 119 24.15 11.95 -20.97
CA GLN A 119 24.98 10.74 -21.11
C GLN A 119 24.77 10.22 -22.54
N ASN A 120 25.74 10.48 -23.43
CA ASN A 120 25.70 10.05 -24.83
C ASN A 120 24.50 10.56 -25.65
N GLY A 121 24.00 11.76 -25.36
CA GLY A 121 22.86 12.32 -26.10
C GLY A 121 21.48 11.87 -25.60
N VAL A 122 21.39 11.19 -24.45
CA VAL A 122 20.13 10.67 -23.89
C VAL A 122 19.84 11.38 -22.56
N PRO A 123 18.60 11.87 -22.32
CA PRO A 123 18.18 12.35 -21.01
C PRO A 123 18.21 11.21 -19.98
N ASN A 124 18.96 11.38 -18.90
CA ASN A 124 19.05 10.39 -17.82
C ASN A 124 18.02 10.68 -16.72
N GLN A 125 16.75 10.78 -17.09
CA GLN A 125 15.71 10.95 -16.09
C GLN A 125 15.48 9.63 -15.34
N SER A 126 15.59 9.65 -14.01
CA SER A 126 15.37 8.48 -13.17
C SER A 126 13.91 8.02 -13.19
N TYR A 127 13.67 6.77 -12.78
CA TYR A 127 12.35 6.14 -12.81
C TYR A 127 11.29 6.94 -12.02
N GLU A 128 11.65 7.42 -10.83
CA GLU A 128 10.77 8.18 -9.94
C GLU A 128 10.43 9.55 -10.54
N ALA A 129 11.40 10.20 -11.19
CA ALA A 129 11.22 11.48 -11.87
C ALA A 129 10.29 11.33 -13.08
N ALA A 130 10.49 10.29 -13.90
CA ALA A 130 9.60 9.96 -15.01
C ALA A 130 8.17 9.61 -14.55
N SER A 131 8.07 8.93 -13.41
CA SER A 131 6.80 8.52 -12.80
C SER A 131 6.15 9.59 -11.92
N THR A 132 6.73 10.80 -11.86
CA THR A 132 6.11 11.97 -11.24
C THR A 132 5.08 12.58 -12.19
N GLN A 133 3.83 12.14 -12.03
CA GLN A 133 2.76 12.30 -13.01
C GLN A 133 2.43 13.76 -13.32
N PHE A 134 2.39 14.63 -12.31
CA PHE A 134 1.91 16.02 -12.45
C PHE A 134 3.01 17.05 -12.72
N GLY A 135 4.21 16.59 -13.09
CA GLY A 135 5.34 17.45 -13.48
C GLY A 135 6.26 17.84 -12.33
N GLY A 136 7.29 18.66 -12.61
CA GLY A 136 8.36 18.95 -11.64
C GLY A 136 7.93 19.70 -10.39
N PHE A 137 6.76 20.35 -10.42
CA PHE A 137 6.20 21.06 -9.27
C PHE A 137 5.21 20.21 -8.44
N THR A 138 5.13 18.90 -8.68
CA THR A 138 4.24 18.01 -7.92
C THR A 138 4.49 18.10 -6.42
N LEU A 139 5.76 18.06 -5.97
CA LEU A 139 6.08 18.21 -4.55
C LEU A 139 5.66 19.58 -4.01
N ALA A 140 5.85 20.67 -4.76
CA ALA A 140 5.46 22.00 -4.33
C ALA A 140 3.93 22.12 -4.14
N ALA A 141 3.15 21.45 -4.99
CA ALA A 141 1.70 21.36 -4.83
C ALA A 141 1.34 20.61 -3.53
N TYR A 142 1.97 19.47 -3.26
CA TYR A 142 1.78 18.74 -2.00
C TYR A 142 2.17 19.60 -0.78
N GLN A 143 3.34 20.25 -0.79
CA GLN A 143 3.79 21.13 0.29
C GLN A 143 2.76 22.25 0.56
N THR A 144 2.22 22.85 -0.49
CA THR A 144 1.20 23.90 -0.38
C THR A 144 -0.05 23.36 0.29
N LYS A 145 -0.59 22.23 -0.19
CA LYS A 145 -1.83 21.67 0.34
C LYS A 145 -1.69 21.10 1.75
N PHE A 146 -0.57 20.49 2.08
CA PHE A 146 -0.31 20.06 3.45
C PHE A 146 -0.10 21.24 4.41
N LYS A 147 0.47 22.36 3.94
CA LYS A 147 0.56 23.59 4.74
C LYS A 147 -0.82 24.18 5.02
N GLU A 148 -1.70 24.23 4.02
CA GLU A 148 -3.11 24.63 4.17
C GLU A 148 -3.86 23.72 5.17
N LEU A 149 -3.67 22.39 5.09
CA LEU A 149 -4.26 21.44 6.05
C LEU A 149 -3.73 21.64 7.48
N ALA A 150 -2.42 21.85 7.63
CA ALA A 150 -1.81 22.11 8.92
C ALA A 150 -2.33 23.43 9.53
N GLN A 151 -2.51 24.48 8.73
CA GLN A 151 -3.09 25.75 9.16
C GLN A 151 -4.55 25.59 9.58
N SER A 152 -5.31 24.77 8.84
CA SER A 152 -6.70 24.42 9.19
C SER A 152 -6.77 23.68 10.53
N LEU A 153 -5.84 22.75 10.79
CA LEU A 153 -5.74 22.05 12.07
C LEU A 153 -5.42 22.99 13.25
N VAL A 154 -4.55 23.97 13.05
CA VAL A 154 -4.20 24.95 14.10
C VAL A 154 -5.34 25.94 14.34
N SER A 155 -6.01 26.40 13.29
CA SER A 155 -7.11 27.36 13.41
C SER A 155 -8.45 26.74 13.80
N GLY A 156 -8.60 25.42 13.71
CA GLY A 156 -9.87 24.73 13.87
C GLY A 156 -10.86 24.99 12.72
N ALA A 157 -10.41 25.62 11.64
CA ALA A 157 -11.23 25.86 10.46
C ALA A 157 -11.38 24.57 9.63
N ALA A 158 -12.56 24.38 9.04
CA ALA A 158 -12.73 23.31 8.07
C ALA A 158 -11.87 23.59 6.83
N PRO A 159 -11.08 22.60 6.35
CA PRO A 159 -10.33 22.77 5.11
C PRO A 159 -11.30 22.93 3.94
N SER A 160 -10.91 23.70 2.92
CA SER A 160 -11.68 23.79 1.69
C SER A 160 -11.67 22.42 0.99
N SER A 161 -12.83 21.76 0.94
CA SER A 161 -12.96 20.50 0.19
C SER A 161 -12.97 20.81 -1.30
N ALA A 162 -12.02 20.25 -2.03
CA ALA A 162 -12.18 20.04 -3.47
C ALA A 162 -13.23 18.94 -3.72
N SER A 163 -13.76 18.93 -4.94
CA SER A 163 -14.71 17.95 -5.48
C SER A 163 -14.46 16.51 -5.03
N MET A 164 -15.54 15.78 -4.69
CA MET A 164 -15.48 14.34 -4.41
C MET A 164 -14.82 13.58 -5.58
N PRO A 165 -13.99 12.55 -5.29
CA PRO A 165 -13.52 11.63 -6.33
C PRO A 165 -14.69 11.11 -7.15
N ARG A 166 -14.50 10.93 -8.45
CA ARG A 166 -15.54 10.33 -9.29
C ARG A 166 -15.79 8.89 -8.83
N THR A 167 -16.93 8.65 -8.19
CA THR A 167 -17.41 7.28 -7.91
C THR A 167 -17.85 6.64 -9.22
N ARG A 168 -17.39 5.42 -9.50
CA ARG A 168 -17.91 4.61 -10.60
C ARG A 168 -18.36 3.26 -10.07
N GLU A 169 -19.43 2.75 -10.66
CA GLU A 169 -19.74 1.32 -10.67
C GLU A 169 -18.55 0.54 -11.27
N PRO A 170 -18.25 -0.67 -10.81
CA PRO A 170 -17.13 -1.47 -11.32
C PRO A 170 -17.28 -1.64 -12.83
N LEU A 171 -16.43 -0.93 -13.58
CA LEU A 171 -16.41 -0.99 -15.03
C LEU A 171 -15.81 -2.35 -15.42
N ALA A 172 -16.68 -3.30 -15.77
CA ALA A 172 -16.35 -4.61 -16.32
C ALA A 172 -15.78 -4.49 -17.76
N VAL A 173 -14.73 -3.69 -17.93
CA VAL A 173 -13.99 -3.53 -19.20
C VAL A 173 -12.59 -4.16 -19.08
N LEU A 174 -12.32 -4.89 -17.99
CA LEU A 174 -11.14 -5.74 -17.89
C LEU A 174 -11.39 -7.01 -18.73
N LEU A 175 -10.82 -7.03 -19.94
CA LEU A 175 -10.78 -8.10 -20.94
C LEU A 175 -12.12 -8.50 -21.61
N ARG A 176 -12.44 -7.87 -22.74
CA ARG A 176 -13.02 -8.59 -23.91
C ARG A 176 -11.94 -9.31 -24.74
N ALA A 177 -10.79 -9.59 -24.14
CA ALA A 177 -9.79 -10.48 -24.72
C ALA A 177 -10.03 -11.85 -24.10
N LEU A 178 -10.68 -12.72 -24.87
CA LEU A 178 -11.22 -14.04 -24.49
C LEU A 178 -12.64 -14.00 -23.90
N ASP A 179 -13.61 -13.39 -24.60
CA ASP A 179 -14.85 -14.15 -24.71
C ASP A 179 -14.44 -15.47 -25.40
N PRO A 180 -14.62 -16.66 -24.79
CA PRO A 180 -14.56 -17.87 -25.58
C PRO A 180 -15.53 -17.66 -26.73
N ILE A 181 -15.07 -17.77 -27.97
CA ILE A 181 -15.96 -17.88 -29.13
C ILE A 181 -16.69 -19.21 -28.91
N LEU A 182 -17.79 -19.16 -28.18
CA LEU A 182 -18.74 -20.25 -28.11
C LEU A 182 -19.67 -20.01 -29.29
N ASP A 183 -19.44 -20.76 -30.38
CA ASP A 183 -20.40 -20.91 -31.46
C ASP A 183 -21.64 -21.62 -30.89
N THR A 184 -22.50 -20.87 -30.21
CA THR A 184 -23.82 -21.35 -29.81
C THR A 184 -24.88 -20.56 -30.56
N PRO A 185 -25.88 -21.24 -31.16
CA PRO A 185 -27.07 -20.57 -31.68
C PRO A 185 -27.71 -19.73 -30.56
N PRO A 186 -28.43 -18.64 -30.89
CA PRO A 186 -28.97 -17.71 -29.91
C PRO A 186 -29.70 -18.47 -28.79
N LEU A 187 -29.23 -18.31 -27.56
CA LEU A 187 -29.79 -19.01 -26.40
C LEU A 187 -31.22 -18.52 -26.15
N PRO A 188 -32.19 -19.43 -25.90
CA PRO A 188 -33.48 -19.05 -25.38
C PRO A 188 -33.30 -18.44 -23.98
N GLU A 189 -33.83 -17.23 -23.79
CA GLU A 189 -34.02 -16.48 -22.53
C GLU A 189 -33.29 -17.04 -21.29
N ALA A 190 -32.02 -16.65 -21.10
CA ALA A 190 -31.30 -16.98 -19.87
C ALA A 190 -31.94 -16.29 -18.66
N ARG A 191 -32.24 -17.06 -17.61
CA ARG A 191 -32.74 -16.55 -16.32
C ARG A 191 -31.60 -16.48 -15.29
N PRO A 192 -31.61 -15.47 -14.39
CA PRO A 192 -30.57 -15.34 -13.37
C PRO A 192 -30.58 -16.55 -12.42
N ALA A 193 -29.38 -16.99 -12.03
CA ALA A 193 -29.20 -18.06 -11.06
C ALA A 193 -29.64 -17.64 -9.65
N VAL A 194 -30.11 -18.59 -8.85
CA VAL A 194 -30.59 -18.34 -7.47
C VAL A 194 -29.43 -18.49 -6.50
N PHE A 195 -29.19 -17.45 -5.69
CA PHE A 195 -28.17 -17.47 -4.62
C PHE A 195 -28.53 -18.51 -3.55
N LYS A 196 -27.59 -19.42 -3.23
CA LYS A 196 -27.77 -20.50 -2.25
C LYS A 196 -26.88 -20.39 -1.01
N GLY A 197 -26.04 -19.36 -0.93
CA GLY A 197 -25.22 -19.08 0.26
C GLY A 197 -23.72 -19.22 0.00
N LYS A 198 -22.93 -18.99 1.05
CA LYS A 198 -21.46 -19.08 1.01
C LYS A 198 -21.02 -20.53 0.87
N ALA A 199 -20.08 -20.79 -0.04
CA ALA A 199 -19.40 -22.08 -0.07
C ALA A 199 -18.71 -22.29 1.28
N GLY A 200 -19.19 -23.27 2.02
CA GLY A 200 -18.77 -23.52 3.39
C GLY A 200 -17.76 -24.64 3.45
N CYS A 201 -16.60 -24.39 4.04
CA CYS A 201 -15.79 -25.48 4.58
C CYS A 201 -16.38 -25.92 5.93
N PRO A 202 -16.29 -27.22 6.27
CA PRO A 202 -16.68 -27.71 7.60
C PRO A 202 -15.98 -26.94 8.73
N GLU A 203 -16.57 -26.95 9.93
CA GLU A 203 -16.02 -26.28 11.10
C GLU A 203 -14.58 -26.75 11.39
N GLY A 204 -13.69 -25.80 11.68
CA GLY A 204 -12.24 -26.07 11.85
C GLY A 204 -11.43 -26.07 10.55
N GLN A 205 -12.07 -25.89 9.39
CA GLN A 205 -11.42 -25.71 8.09
C GLN A 205 -11.65 -24.30 7.56
N PHE A 206 -10.77 -23.85 6.67
CA PHE A 206 -10.87 -22.56 6.00
C PHE A 206 -10.71 -22.74 4.49
N TRP A 207 -11.42 -21.89 3.74
CA TRP A 207 -11.38 -21.92 2.28
C TRP A 207 -10.19 -21.10 1.77
N ASP A 208 -9.45 -21.68 0.82
CA ASP A 208 -8.40 -20.98 0.10
C ASP A 208 -8.85 -20.69 -1.33
N VAL A 209 -8.98 -19.40 -1.67
CA VAL A 209 -9.48 -18.92 -2.96
C VAL A 209 -8.54 -19.31 -4.11
N GLY A 210 -7.22 -19.33 -3.86
CA GLY A 210 -6.21 -19.60 -4.88
C GLY A 210 -6.19 -21.06 -5.33
N THR A 211 -6.43 -21.99 -4.41
CA THR A 211 -6.47 -23.42 -4.69
C THR A 211 -7.88 -23.96 -4.91
N GLY A 212 -8.93 -23.27 -4.41
CA GLY A 212 -10.31 -23.72 -4.48
C GLY A 212 -10.66 -24.86 -3.50
N PHE A 213 -9.76 -25.18 -2.57
CA PHE A 213 -9.92 -26.26 -1.59
C PHE A 213 -10.08 -25.74 -0.17
N CYS A 214 -10.64 -26.59 0.69
CA CYS A 214 -10.66 -26.40 2.13
C CYS A 214 -9.36 -26.94 2.74
N TRP A 215 -8.80 -26.16 3.67
CA TRP A 215 -7.56 -26.44 4.37
C TRP A 215 -7.77 -26.35 5.88
N SER A 216 -6.92 -27.03 6.66
CA SER A 216 -6.93 -26.92 8.12
C SER A 216 -5.51 -26.88 8.68
N CYS A 217 -5.36 -26.18 9.80
CA CYS A 217 -4.11 -26.19 10.56
C CYS A 217 -4.09 -27.35 11.57
N PRO A 218 -2.89 -27.84 11.96
CA PRO A 218 -2.76 -28.79 13.07
C PRO A 218 -3.35 -28.24 14.37
N ALA A 219 -3.75 -29.13 15.27
CA ALA A 219 -4.34 -28.74 16.55
C ALA A 219 -3.41 -27.78 17.34
N GLY A 220 -3.96 -26.64 17.76
CA GLY A 220 -3.23 -25.59 18.48
C GLY A 220 -2.39 -24.66 17.60
N TYR A 221 -2.50 -24.76 16.27
CA TYR A 221 -1.92 -23.82 15.32
C TYR A 221 -3.00 -22.95 14.69
N ASN A 222 -2.69 -21.67 14.51
CA ASN A 222 -3.52 -20.69 13.84
C ASN A 222 -3.05 -20.46 12.42
N ARG A 223 -3.97 -20.00 11.57
CA ARG A 223 -3.70 -19.66 10.19
C ARG A 223 -2.87 -18.38 10.08
N THR A 224 -1.76 -18.42 9.34
CA THR A 224 -0.95 -17.23 9.02
C THR A 224 -1.48 -16.49 7.78
N VAL A 225 -0.78 -15.45 7.34
CA VAL A 225 -1.04 -14.76 6.06
C VAL A 225 -0.35 -15.43 4.85
N PHE A 226 0.59 -16.36 5.09
CA PHE A 226 1.43 -16.97 4.05
C PHE A 226 0.66 -17.99 3.22
N THR A 227 1.20 -18.52 2.12
CA THR A 227 0.47 -19.47 1.26
C THR A 227 0.13 -20.77 2.00
N VAL A 228 -1.00 -21.40 1.67
CA VAL A 228 -1.48 -22.64 2.33
C VAL A 228 -0.58 -23.85 2.07
N GLU A 229 0.15 -23.84 0.96
CA GLU A 229 1.09 -24.89 0.57
C GLU A 229 2.50 -24.69 1.19
N GLY A 230 2.74 -23.54 1.84
CA GLY A 230 4.01 -23.20 2.45
C GLY A 230 4.24 -23.85 3.82
N LEU A 231 5.52 -24.01 4.20
CA LEU A 231 5.91 -24.52 5.52
C LEU A 231 5.47 -23.60 6.69
N THR A 232 5.12 -22.36 6.37
CA THR A 232 4.69 -21.32 7.32
C THR A 232 3.19 -21.05 7.25
N ALA A 233 2.41 -21.95 6.64
CA ALA A 233 0.96 -21.79 6.49
C ALA A 233 0.22 -21.65 7.83
N CYS A 234 0.73 -22.32 8.86
CA CYS A 234 0.16 -22.32 10.20
C CYS A 234 1.23 -21.98 11.24
N GLU A 235 0.87 -21.25 12.30
CA GLU A 235 1.76 -20.91 13.41
C GLU A 235 1.14 -21.23 14.77
N LYS A 236 1.96 -21.71 15.70
CA LYS A 236 1.54 -21.86 17.09
C LYS A 236 1.74 -20.53 17.81
N PRO A 237 0.69 -19.95 18.44
CA PRO A 237 0.83 -18.72 19.21
C PRO A 237 1.92 -18.87 20.26
N ALA A 238 2.85 -17.92 20.27
CA ALA A 238 3.94 -17.88 21.23
C ALA A 238 3.91 -16.49 21.90
N THR A 239 3.77 -16.47 23.23
CA THR A 239 3.75 -15.23 24.01
C THR A 239 5.13 -14.97 24.59
N SER A 240 5.67 -13.78 24.42
CA SER A 240 6.90 -13.39 25.08
C SER A 240 6.72 -13.24 26.58
N GLU A 241 7.81 -13.51 27.32
CA GLU A 241 7.85 -13.29 28.76
C GLU A 241 8.47 -11.92 29.04
N PHE A 242 7.92 -11.18 30.01
CA PHE A 242 8.41 -9.87 30.40
C PHE A 242 8.94 -9.88 31.83
N SER A 243 9.99 -9.08 32.07
CA SER A 243 10.57 -8.89 33.39
C SER A 243 11.04 -7.45 33.59
N ALA A 244 11.07 -7.01 34.85
CA ALA A 244 11.72 -5.76 35.24
C ALA A 244 13.24 -5.86 35.07
N ALA A 245 13.89 -4.71 34.80
CA ALA A 245 15.34 -4.59 34.81
C ALA A 245 15.85 -4.43 36.25
N THR A 246 17.09 -4.86 36.51
CA THR A 246 17.74 -4.74 37.84
C THR A 246 18.65 -3.51 37.86
N LYS A 247 18.50 -2.66 38.88
CA LYS A 247 19.30 -1.44 39.09
C LYS A 247 20.63 -1.75 39.79
N HIS A 248 21.70 -1.11 39.34
CA HIS A 248 23.07 -1.21 39.90
C HIS A 248 23.65 0.18 40.21
N ALA A 249 24.59 0.26 41.16
CA ALA A 249 25.25 1.51 41.60
C ALA A 249 26.56 1.79 40.81
N GLN A 250 27.06 3.04 40.88
CA GLN A 250 28.20 3.56 40.09
C GLN A 250 29.40 3.97 40.98
N PRO A 251 30.65 4.06 40.43
CA PRO A 251 30.98 4.41 39.04
C PRO A 251 31.40 3.24 38.11
N GLY A 252 30.82 3.23 36.90
CA GLY A 252 31.08 2.29 35.80
C GLY A 252 30.01 1.20 35.65
N CYS A 253 29.43 1.02 34.45
CA CYS A 253 28.54 -0.12 34.18
C CYS A 253 29.36 -1.38 33.90
N GLY A 254 29.03 -2.47 34.59
CA GLY A 254 29.65 -3.77 34.38
C GLY A 254 29.26 -4.43 33.04
N VAL A 255 29.93 -5.52 32.69
CA VAL A 255 29.61 -6.30 31.48
C VAL A 255 28.17 -6.82 31.53
N GLY A 256 27.39 -6.56 30.47
CA GLY A 256 25.96 -6.92 30.42
C GLY A 256 25.02 -5.92 31.11
N GLN A 257 25.55 -4.85 31.70
CA GLN A 257 24.79 -3.71 32.20
C GLN A 257 24.82 -2.57 31.18
N PHE A 258 23.77 -1.75 31.17
CA PHE A 258 23.63 -0.58 30.32
C PHE A 258 23.27 0.65 31.15
N PHE A 259 23.80 1.81 30.78
CA PHE A 259 23.53 3.06 31.48
C PHE A 259 22.20 3.65 31.02
N ASP A 260 21.33 3.99 31.98
CA ASP A 260 20.08 4.70 31.72
C ASP A 260 20.22 6.17 32.11
N ILE A 261 20.15 7.06 31.12
CA ILE A 261 20.35 8.50 31.31
C ILE A 261 19.23 9.12 32.13
N GLY A 262 18.01 8.60 32.04
CA GLY A 262 16.84 9.13 32.75
C GLY A 262 16.91 8.92 34.27
N THR A 263 17.43 7.77 34.70
CA THR A 263 17.61 7.44 36.12
C THR A 263 19.01 7.77 36.64
N GLY A 264 20.01 7.84 35.75
CA GLY A 264 21.42 8.06 36.12
C GLY A 264 22.11 6.83 36.70
N TYR A 265 21.53 5.64 36.53
CA TYR A 265 22.06 4.38 37.07
C TYR A 265 22.29 3.34 35.97
N CYS A 266 23.10 2.32 36.28
CA CYS A 266 23.26 1.17 35.40
C CYS A 266 22.15 0.15 35.65
N TRP A 267 21.67 -0.49 34.60
CA TRP A 267 20.61 -1.50 34.66
C TRP A 267 21.01 -2.75 33.88
N SER A 268 20.43 -3.90 34.22
CA SER A 268 20.60 -5.13 33.43
C SER A 268 19.29 -5.91 33.34
N CYS A 269 19.13 -6.61 32.23
CA CYS A 269 18.06 -7.60 32.08
C CYS A 269 18.50 -8.96 32.64
N PRO A 270 17.55 -9.80 33.08
CA PRO A 270 17.83 -11.19 33.43
C PRO A 270 18.48 -11.95 32.27
N ALA A 271 19.19 -13.03 32.59
CA ALA A 271 19.83 -13.87 31.56
C ALA A 271 18.80 -14.40 30.55
N GLY A 272 19.07 -14.19 29.26
CA GLY A 272 18.18 -14.59 28.16
C GLY A 272 17.04 -13.61 27.86
N TYR A 273 16.96 -12.48 28.57
CA TYR A 273 16.02 -11.39 28.27
C TYR A 273 16.76 -10.23 27.58
N ASN A 274 16.13 -9.68 26.55
CA ASN A 274 16.59 -8.52 25.81
C ASN A 274 15.92 -7.24 26.31
N ARG A 275 16.56 -6.11 26.06
CA ARG A 275 16.02 -4.80 26.41
C ARG A 275 14.85 -4.42 25.49
N THR A 276 13.73 -4.01 26.07
CA THR A 276 12.57 -3.48 25.33
C THR A 276 12.68 -1.96 25.13
N ILE A 277 11.68 -1.36 24.50
CA ILE A 277 11.53 0.10 24.39
C ILE A 277 10.96 0.75 25.66
N PHE A 278 10.33 -0.01 26.55
CA PHE A 278 9.64 0.51 27.74
C PHE A 278 10.62 1.05 28.79
N ALA A 279 10.20 1.89 29.74
CA ALA A 279 11.12 2.43 30.75
C ALA A 279 11.83 1.32 31.57
N VAL A 280 13.08 1.55 32.01
CA VAL A 280 13.86 0.57 32.79
C VAL A 280 13.22 0.21 34.14
N THR A 281 12.39 1.11 34.66
CA THR A 281 11.62 0.93 35.90
C THR A 281 10.29 0.18 35.68
N ALA A 282 9.90 -0.08 34.43
CA ALA A 282 8.65 -0.77 34.13
C ALA A 282 8.82 -2.30 34.23
N ALA A 283 7.73 -2.99 34.56
CA ALA A 283 7.70 -4.45 34.66
C ALA A 283 7.98 -5.18 33.33
N ASN A 284 7.90 -4.46 32.20
CA ASN A 284 8.18 -4.95 30.85
C ASN A 284 9.45 -4.35 30.25
N ALA A 285 10.38 -3.87 31.08
CA ALA A 285 11.67 -3.33 30.66
C ALA A 285 12.53 -4.35 29.89
N CYS A 286 12.34 -5.64 30.19
CA CYS A 286 13.06 -6.74 29.58
C CYS A 286 12.09 -7.76 29.02
N GLU A 287 12.41 -8.34 27.87
CA GLU A 287 11.60 -9.32 27.16
C GLU A 287 12.43 -10.52 26.75
N LYS A 288 11.93 -11.72 27.01
CA LYS A 288 12.45 -12.95 26.41
C LYS A 288 11.57 -13.27 25.20
N PRO A 289 12.08 -13.06 23.97
CA PRO A 289 11.27 -13.24 22.77
C PRO A 289 10.90 -14.71 22.63
N ALA A 290 9.60 -14.99 22.56
CA ALA A 290 9.11 -16.31 22.22
C ALA A 290 9.21 -16.50 20.70
N ARG A 291 9.73 -17.67 20.29
CA ARG A 291 9.78 -18.02 18.87
C ARG A 291 8.51 -18.78 18.51
N THR A 292 7.81 -18.29 17.49
CA THR A 292 6.69 -19.03 16.90
C THR A 292 7.18 -20.30 16.24
N VAL A 293 6.38 -21.36 16.35
CA VAL A 293 6.64 -22.63 15.67
C VAL A 293 5.70 -22.70 14.48
N PHE A 294 6.24 -22.98 13.30
CA PHE A 294 5.45 -23.09 12.07
C PHE A 294 5.13 -24.55 11.72
N ALA A 295 4.06 -24.73 10.97
CA ALA A 295 3.66 -26.00 10.38
C ALA A 295 2.91 -25.79 9.05
N ASN A 296 2.91 -26.83 8.23
CA ASN A 296 2.12 -26.89 6.99
C ASN A 296 0.63 -27.01 7.31
N ALA A 297 -0.22 -26.46 6.44
CA ALA A 297 -1.64 -26.75 6.45
C ALA A 297 -1.90 -28.09 5.72
N THR A 298 -3.01 -28.75 6.06
CA THR A 298 -3.45 -30.00 5.39
C THR A 298 -4.65 -29.70 4.50
N ARG A 299 -4.57 -30.10 3.23
CA ARG A 299 -5.69 -30.04 2.29
C ARG A 299 -6.71 -31.10 2.65
N GLN A 300 -7.97 -30.72 2.76
CA GLN A 300 -9.06 -31.60 3.17
C GLN A 300 -9.87 -32.06 1.97
N GLY A 301 -10.70 -31.17 1.42
CA GLY A 301 -11.62 -31.48 0.33
C GLY A 301 -11.95 -30.25 -0.50
N GLN A 302 -12.66 -30.45 -1.61
CA GLN A 302 -13.14 -29.35 -2.44
C GLN A 302 -14.19 -28.56 -1.66
N ALA A 303 -14.10 -27.22 -1.69
CA ALA A 303 -15.17 -26.40 -1.16
C ALA A 303 -16.43 -26.68 -1.99
N GLY A 304 -17.40 -27.34 -1.36
CA GLY A 304 -18.55 -27.91 -2.04
C GLY A 304 -19.78 -27.04 -1.90
N CYS A 305 -20.52 -26.90 -2.99
CA CYS A 305 -21.91 -26.48 -2.96
C CYS A 305 -22.81 -27.71 -2.81
N GLY A 306 -24.04 -27.51 -2.31
CA GLY A 306 -25.00 -28.61 -2.16
C GLY A 306 -25.36 -29.26 -3.51
N THR A 307 -25.99 -30.44 -3.48
CA THR A 307 -26.43 -31.13 -4.71
C THR A 307 -27.34 -30.23 -5.55
N GLY A 308 -27.04 -30.11 -6.85
CA GLY A 308 -27.77 -29.22 -7.78
C GLY A 308 -27.31 -27.75 -7.76
N GLN A 309 -26.23 -27.45 -7.04
CA GLN A 309 -25.62 -26.11 -6.99
C GLN A 309 -24.26 -26.11 -7.68
N PHE A 310 -23.86 -24.97 -8.23
CA PHE A 310 -22.54 -24.72 -8.80
C PHE A 310 -21.84 -23.60 -8.04
N PHE A 311 -20.51 -23.69 -8.01
CA PHE A 311 -19.64 -22.74 -7.31
C PHE A 311 -19.21 -21.61 -8.24
N ASP A 312 -19.43 -20.37 -7.83
CA ASP A 312 -18.92 -19.19 -8.51
C ASP A 312 -17.61 -18.75 -7.85
N ILE A 313 -16.50 -18.92 -8.57
CA ILE A 313 -15.14 -18.57 -8.12
C ILE A 313 -14.98 -17.05 -7.92
N GLY A 314 -15.67 -16.23 -8.73
CA GLY A 314 -15.56 -14.78 -8.68
C GLY A 314 -16.22 -14.19 -7.43
N THR A 315 -17.27 -14.83 -6.94
CA THR A 315 -18.02 -14.35 -5.77
C THR A 315 -17.80 -15.20 -4.51
N GLY A 316 -17.27 -16.43 -4.63
CA GLY A 316 -17.08 -17.35 -3.50
C GLY A 316 -18.38 -17.94 -2.96
N TYR A 317 -19.45 -17.90 -3.75
CA TYR A 317 -20.79 -18.35 -3.36
C TYR A 317 -21.30 -19.51 -4.20
N CYS A 318 -22.29 -20.20 -3.67
CA CYS A 318 -23.02 -21.27 -4.33
C CYS A 318 -24.30 -20.74 -4.96
N TRP A 319 -24.57 -21.19 -6.17
CA TRP A 319 -25.72 -20.80 -6.98
C TRP A 319 -26.41 -22.05 -7.51
N SER A 320 -27.70 -21.98 -7.82
CA SER A 320 -28.38 -23.03 -8.59
C SER A 320 -29.12 -22.42 -9.76
N CYS A 321 -29.27 -23.19 -10.83
CA CYS A 321 -30.22 -22.83 -11.87
C CYS A 321 -31.65 -22.86 -11.27
N PRO A 322 -32.53 -21.92 -11.67
CA PRO A 322 -33.95 -22.03 -11.36
C PRO A 322 -34.54 -23.27 -12.04
N ASP A 323 -35.51 -23.93 -11.40
CA ASP A 323 -36.22 -25.06 -12.00
C ASP A 323 -37.05 -24.57 -13.20
N GLY A 324 -36.77 -25.11 -14.40
CA GLY A 324 -37.48 -24.77 -15.64
C GLY A 324 -36.59 -24.78 -16.86
#